data_AF-A0A920RC54-F1
#
_entry.id   AF-A0A920RC54-F1
#
_cell.length_a   1.000
_cell.length_b   1.000
_cell.length_c   1.000
_cell.angle_alpha   90.00
_cell.angle_beta   90.00
_cell.angle_gamma   90.00
#
_symmetry.space_group_name_H-M   'P 1'
#
loop_
_entity.id
_entity.type
_entity.pdbx_description
1 polymer ?
#
loop_
_entity_poly.entity_id
_entity_poly.type
_entity_poly.pdbx_seq_one_letter_code
_entity_poly.pdbx_strand_id
1 'polypeptide(L)' 'MKVLNNFLSATALASTSKAICYGVSQGLDIGQMCEVINVSTGVNSASRDKFPSQVITGEYNAGFTNSLMLKDIELFLEGV' A
#
# COMPACT_ATOMS: atom_id res chain seq x y z
N MET A 1 -9.60 -11.99 12.65
CA MET A 1 -8.53 -12.33 11.67
C MET A 1 -8.57 -11.46 10.40
N LYS A 2 -9.64 -11.45 9.60
CA LYS A 2 -9.67 -10.68 8.34
C LYS A 2 -9.51 -9.16 8.54
N VAL A 3 -10.19 -8.62 9.54
CA VAL A 3 -10.07 -7.20 9.97
C VAL A 3 -8.61 -6.82 10.25
N LEU A 4 -7.89 -7.63 11.04
CA LEU A 4 -6.47 -7.42 11.35
C LEU A 4 -5.59 -7.39 10.08
N ASN A 5 -5.82 -8.34 9.17
CA ASN A 5 -5.10 -8.39 7.90
C ASN A 5 -5.36 -7.15 7.04
N ASN A 6 -6.62 -6.69 6.98
CA ASN A 6 -6.99 -5.53 6.18
C ASN A 6 -6.47 -4.23 6.79
N PHE A 7 -6.48 -4.10 8.12
CA PHE A 7 -5.79 -3.01 8.82
C PHE A 7 -4.29 -2.97 8.46
N LEU A 8 -3.57 -4.07 8.60
CA LEU A 8 -2.14 -4.14 8.23
C LEU A 8 -1.91 -3.82 6.74
N SER A 9 -2.77 -4.31 5.85
CA SER A 9 -2.70 -4.03 4.41
C SER A 9 -2.91 -2.54 4.11
N ALA A 10 -3.83 -1.88 4.81
CA ALA A 10 -4.08 -0.45 4.70
C ALA A 10 -2.91 0.37 5.25
N THR A 11 -2.36 -0.01 6.41
CA THR A 11 -1.17 0.63 6.99
C THR A 11 0.03 0.51 6.06
N ALA A 12 0.27 -0.67 5.50
CA ALA A 12 1.34 -0.91 4.53
C ALA A 12 1.16 -0.03 3.27
N LEU A 13 -0.07 0.07 2.75
CA LEU A 13 -0.36 0.93 1.61
C LEU A 13 -0.13 2.41 1.94
N ALA A 14 -0.68 2.91 3.04
CA ALA A 14 -0.55 4.31 3.43
C ALA A 14 0.90 4.73 3.68
N SER A 15 1.66 3.92 4.43
CA SER A 15 3.07 4.17 4.71
C SER A 15 3.94 4.10 3.46
N THR A 16 3.75 3.09 2.61
CA THR A 16 4.47 2.95 1.33
C THR A 16 4.17 4.14 0.41
N SER A 17 2.91 4.55 0.29
CA SER A 17 2.55 5.74 -0.50
C SER A 17 3.26 7.00 -0.02
N LYS A 18 3.38 7.21 1.29
CA LYS A 18 4.10 8.39 1.81
C LYS A 18 5.60 8.32 1.51
N ALA A 19 6.22 7.15 1.64
CA ALA A 19 7.62 6.96 1.30
C ALA A 19 7.89 7.17 -0.20
N ILE A 20 7.05 6.62 -1.06
CA ILE A 20 7.14 6.79 -2.51
C ILE A 20 6.91 8.26 -2.91
N CYS A 21 5.89 8.94 -2.37
CA CYS A 21 5.66 10.37 -2.65
C CYS A 21 6.87 11.22 -2.24
N TYR A 22 7.50 10.92 -1.10
CA TYR A 22 8.73 11.59 -0.71
C TYR A 22 9.84 11.32 -1.74
N GLY A 23 10.09 10.07 -2.12
CA GLY A 23 11.10 9.74 -3.13
C GLY A 23 10.84 10.39 -4.50
N VAL A 24 9.59 10.45 -4.96
CA VAL A 24 9.19 11.19 -6.18
C VAL A 24 9.54 12.66 -6.06
N SER A 25 9.30 13.29 -4.90
CA SER A 25 9.68 14.70 -4.69
C SER A 25 11.20 14.94 -4.72
N GLN A 26 12.00 13.88 -4.55
CA GLN A 26 13.45 13.90 -4.70
C GLN A 26 13.92 13.47 -6.11
N GLY A 27 12.98 13.23 -7.03
CA GLY A 27 13.28 12.83 -8.41
C GLY A 27 13.57 11.34 -8.60
N LEU A 28 13.20 10.47 -7.64
CA LEU A 28 13.38 9.03 -7.77
C LEU A 28 12.26 8.39 -8.62
N ASP A 29 12.63 7.38 -9.40
CA ASP A 29 11.67 6.57 -10.16
C ASP A 29 10.90 5.60 -9.25
N ILE A 30 9.59 5.49 -9.47
CA ILE A 30 8.70 4.64 -8.64
C ILE A 30 9.03 3.16 -8.80
N GLY A 31 9.34 2.72 -10.02
CA GLY A 31 9.69 1.33 -10.30
C GLY A 31 10.97 0.93 -9.56
N GLN A 32 12.04 1.71 -9.72
CA GLN A 32 13.31 1.50 -9.03
C GLN A 32 13.17 1.53 -7.50
N MET A 33 12.37 2.47 -6.97
CA MET A 33 12.08 2.48 -5.54
C MET A 33 11.41 1.17 -5.08
N CYS A 34 10.44 0.66 -5.84
CA CYS A 34 9.80 -0.61 -5.53
C CYS A 34 10.78 -1.78 -5.59
N GLU A 35 11.67 -1.84 -6.59
CA GLU A 35 12.71 -2.87 -6.68
C GLU A 35 13.62 -2.89 -5.45
N VAL A 36 14.14 -1.73 -5.05
CA VAL A 36 15.02 -1.61 -3.87
C VAL A 36 14.27 -1.98 -2.58
N ILE A 37 13.04 -1.49 -2.40
CA ILE A 37 12.22 -1.81 -1.23
C ILE A 37 11.94 -3.31 -1.16
N ASN A 38 11.67 -3.96 -2.28
CA ASN A 38 11.28 -5.37 -2.35
C ASN A 38 12.43 -6.35 -2.05
N VAL A 39 13.69 -5.91 -2.11
CA VAL A 39 14.87 -6.68 -1.67
C VAL A 39 15.39 -6.23 -0.30
N SER A 40 14.67 -5.34 0.38
CA SER A 40 15.02 -4.77 1.68
C SER A 40 14.00 -5.13 2.76
N THR A 41 14.26 -4.73 4.01
CA THR A 41 13.35 -5.00 5.15
C THR A 41 12.03 -4.23 5.08
N GLY A 42 11.92 -3.21 4.22
CA GLY A 42 10.69 -2.45 4.00
C GLY A 42 9.64 -3.14 3.12
N VAL A 43 9.97 -4.32 2.56
CA VAL A 43 9.09 -5.08 1.67
C VAL A 43 7.72 -5.33 2.29
N ASN A 44 6.66 -5.07 1.52
CA ASN A 44 5.29 -5.35 1.94
C ASN A 44 4.37 -5.54 0.72
N SER A 45 3.09 -5.86 0.96
CA SER A 45 2.13 -6.11 -0.13
C SER A 45 1.87 -4.89 -1.03
N ALA A 46 2.05 -3.67 -0.53
CA ALA A 46 1.90 -2.49 -1.35
C ALA A 46 3.06 -2.36 -2.36
N SER A 47 4.31 -2.44 -1.90
CA SER A 47 5.49 -2.33 -2.77
C SER A 47 5.65 -3.49 -3.76
N ARG A 48 5.23 -4.70 -3.35
CA ARG A 48 5.34 -5.91 -4.20
C ARG A 48 4.20 -6.04 -5.19
N ASP A 49 2.97 -5.78 -4.76
CA ASP A 49 1.78 -6.16 -5.53
C ASP A 49 1.05 -4.92 -6.05
N LYS A 50 0.68 -3.99 -5.17
CA LYS A 50 -0.23 -2.87 -5.51
C LYS A 50 0.44 -1.79 -6.37
N PHE A 51 1.66 -1.38 -6.02
CA PHE A 51 2.37 -0.33 -6.77
C PHE A 51 2.67 -0.77 -8.21
N PRO A 52 3.29 -1.95 -8.45
CA PRO A 52 3.56 -2.41 -9.81
C PRO A 52 2.31 -2.61 -10.66
N SER A 53 1.25 -3.20 -10.10
CA SER A 53 0.07 -3.58 -10.90
C SER A 53 -1.01 -2.50 -11.02
N GLN A 54 -1.05 -1.51 -10.12
CA GLN A 54 -2.15 -0.54 -10.05
C GLN A 54 -1.67 0.91 -10.16
N VAL A 55 -0.60 1.27 -9.44
CA VAL A 55 -0.15 2.67 -9.35
C VAL A 55 0.71 3.05 -10.56
N ILE A 56 1.71 2.21 -10.88
CA ILE A 56 2.62 2.45 -12.01
C ILE A 56 1.88 2.34 -13.35
N THR A 57 0.94 1.38 -13.46
CA THR A 57 0.12 1.18 -14.66
C THR A 57 -1.02 2.19 -14.79
N GLY A 58 -1.44 2.82 -13.68
CA GLY A 58 -2.59 3.73 -13.65
C GLY A 58 -3.95 3.03 -13.71
N GLU A 59 -4.01 1.71 -13.53
CA GLU A 59 -5.23 0.91 -13.70
C GLU A 59 -6.24 1.06 -12.55
N TYR A 60 -5.76 1.16 -11.31
CA TYR A 60 -6.58 1.32 -10.09
C TYR A 60 -7.85 0.44 -10.02
N ASN A 61 -7.78 -0.79 -10.53
CA ASN A 61 -8.88 -1.74 -10.68
C ASN A 61 -8.71 -3.02 -9.83
N ALA A 62 -8.07 -2.91 -8.67
CA ALA A 62 -7.69 -4.02 -7.78
C ALA A 62 -8.84 -4.91 -7.23
N GLY A 63 -10.08 -4.69 -7.62
CA GLY A 63 -11.25 -5.53 -7.27
C GLY A 63 -11.75 -5.40 -5.83
N PHE A 64 -11.05 -4.67 -4.96
CA PHE A 64 -11.47 -4.36 -3.59
C PHE A 64 -11.60 -2.86 -3.40
N THR A 65 -12.80 -2.40 -3.01
CA THR A 65 -13.09 -0.97 -2.93
C THR A 65 -12.56 -0.34 -1.64
N ASN A 66 -12.22 0.95 -1.73
CA ASN A 66 -11.80 1.72 -0.55
C ASN A 66 -12.90 1.80 0.52
N SER A 67 -14.18 1.78 0.14
CA SER A 67 -15.30 1.76 1.09
C SER A 67 -15.32 0.47 1.92
N LEU A 68 -15.02 -0.68 1.32
CA LEU A 68 -14.92 -1.95 2.05
C LEU A 68 -13.67 -1.96 2.95
N MET A 69 -12.55 -1.41 2.49
CA MET A 69 -11.36 -1.24 3.32
C MET A 69 -11.64 -0.34 4.52
N LEU A 70 -12.32 0.79 4.32
CA LEU A 70 -12.69 1.72 5.38
C LEU A 70 -13.56 1.05 6.44
N LYS A 71 -14.59 0.32 6.01
CA LYS A 71 -15.45 -0.45 6.92
C LYS A 71 -14.63 -1.40 7.82
N ASP A 72 -13.66 -2.11 7.25
CA ASP A 72 -12.82 -3.03 8.04
C ASP A 72 -11.89 -2.29 9.01
N ILE A 73 -11.40 -1.10 8.64
CA ILE A 73 -10.59 -0.26 9.53
C ILE A 73 -11.44 0.31 10.67
N GLU A 74 -12.65 0.80 10.39
CA GLU A 74 -13.59 1.29 11.41
C GLU A 74 -13.91 0.18 12.41
N LEU A 75 -14.23 -1.02 11.93
CA LEU A 75 -14.49 -2.18 12.78
C LEU A 75 -13.27 -2.57 13.64
N PHE A 76 -12.04 -2.36 13.15
CA PHE A 76 -10.82 -2.54 13.96
C PHE A 76 -10.74 -1.52 15.09
N LEU A 77 -11.03 -0.25 14.81
CA LEU A 77 -10.91 0.85 15.77
C LEU A 77 -12.01 0.82 16.85
N GLU A 78 -13.22 0.38 16.51
CA GLU A 78 -14.31 0.19 17.47
C GLU A 78 -14.03 -0.91 18.50
N GLY A 79 -13.17 -1.87 18.15
CA GLY A 79 -12.79 -2.97 19.03
C GLY A 79 -11.73 -2.63 20.08
N VAL A 80 -11.26 -1.38 20.13
CA VAL A 80 -10.21 -0.87 21.04
C VAL A 80 -10.82 0.04 22.10
#